data_AF-A0A8X6KTK3-F1
#
_entry.id   AF-A0A8X6KTK3-F1
#
_cell.length_a   1.000
_cell.length_b   1.000
_cell.length_c   1.000
_cell.angle_alpha   90.00
_cell.angle_beta   90.00
_cell.angle_gamma   90.00
#
_symmetry.space_group_name_H-M   'P 1'
#
loop_
_entity.id
_entity.type
_entity.pdbx_description
1 polymer ?
#
loop_
_entity_poly.entity_id
_entity_poly.type
_entity_poly.pdbx_seq_one_letter_code
_entity_poly.pdbx_strand_id
1 'polypeptide(L)'
;MRRIRIVLVFLFVLKGTKILYGSSQFIQKIPELAGDPLVASELLTDSPSVAIFSSTLQEEVRSSEFLSELFDFSHVSSEEFSRKMYRYMFSTYKKYKVLRDVPYIQSCIDSISSYHKTITIPFLVKVFANSVSKVAFVEGILNEENAESMALIFADIIREKGERFFRTGDPEWQYKAMQQAWQEFSMRFQLISEKCIVLATLVFGDAWKEHDSSSAGFS
;
A
#
# COMPACT_ATOMS: atom_id res chain seq x y z
N MET A 1 16.85 -49.86 0.09
CA MET A 1 15.39 -49.67 -0.02
C MET A 1 15.08 -48.17 0.01
N ARG A 2 14.15 -47.75 -0.85
CA ARG A 2 13.80 -46.37 -1.24
C ARG A 2 13.45 -45.42 -0.08
N ARG A 3 13.81 -44.14 -0.21
CA ARG A 3 12.84 -43.03 -0.38
C ARG A 3 13.52 -41.78 -0.96
N ILE A 4 12.87 -41.25 -1.99
CA ILE A 4 13.19 -40.11 -2.85
C ILE A 4 12.26 -38.96 -2.48
N ARG A 5 12.74 -37.71 -2.44
CA ARG A 5 12.07 -36.45 -2.88
C ARG A 5 13.17 -35.40 -3.15
N ILE A 6 13.80 -35.43 -4.32
CA ILE A 6 13.61 -34.50 -5.46
C ILE A 6 13.47 -33.02 -5.02
N VAL A 7 14.60 -32.34 -5.05
CA VAL A 7 14.72 -30.89 -5.25
C VAL A 7 14.72 -30.70 -6.78
N LEU A 8 13.70 -30.04 -7.32
CA LEU A 8 13.67 -29.64 -8.73
C LEU A 8 13.90 -28.13 -8.80
N VAL A 9 15.17 -27.80 -9.04
CA VAL A 9 15.59 -26.52 -9.61
C VAL A 9 15.19 -26.55 -11.08
N PHE A 10 14.29 -25.66 -11.50
CA PHE A 10 14.09 -25.37 -12.93
C PHE A 10 14.74 -24.03 -13.25
N LEU A 11 15.98 -24.14 -13.75
CA LEU A 11 16.58 -23.17 -14.66
C LEU A 11 15.86 -23.29 -16.00
N PHE A 12 15.15 -22.24 -16.41
CA PHE A 12 14.83 -22.02 -17.82
C PHE A 12 15.30 -20.61 -18.21
N VAL A 13 16.47 -20.57 -18.84
CA VAL A 13 16.89 -19.48 -19.71
C VAL A 13 16.66 -19.97 -21.13
N LEU A 14 15.60 -19.49 -21.80
CA LEU A 14 15.50 -19.53 -23.25
C LEU A 14 14.78 -18.25 -23.75
N LYS A 15 15.62 -17.35 -24.25
CA LYS A 15 15.47 -16.55 -25.49
C LYS A 15 14.04 -16.23 -25.93
N GLY A 16 13.67 -14.95 -25.89
CA GLY A 16 12.69 -14.43 -26.85
C GLY A 16 11.80 -13.28 -26.41
N THR A 17 11.82 -12.84 -25.15
CA THR A 17 10.99 -11.71 -24.73
C THR A 17 11.80 -10.42 -24.79
N LYS A 18 11.39 -9.53 -25.71
CA LYS A 18 11.51 -8.08 -25.51
C LYS A 18 10.75 -7.75 -24.22
N ILE A 19 11.37 -7.97 -23.07
CA ILE A 19 10.96 -7.31 -21.84
C ILE A 19 11.37 -5.86 -22.04
N LEU A 20 10.37 -4.99 -22.11
CA LEU A 20 10.52 -3.55 -22.29
C LEU A 20 11.62 -3.04 -21.36
N TYR A 21 12.66 -2.52 -21.98
CA TYR A 21 13.88 -1.94 -21.41
C TYR A 21 13.61 -0.61 -20.65
N GLY A 22 12.43 -0.45 -20.04
CA GLY A 22 12.03 0.75 -19.31
C GLY A 22 12.36 0.72 -17.81
N SER A 23 12.42 -0.47 -17.19
CA SER A 23 12.57 -0.60 -15.74
C SER A 23 14.01 -0.46 -15.23
N SER A 24 15.00 -0.55 -16.12
CA SER A 24 16.42 -0.56 -15.73
C SER A 24 16.98 0.82 -15.37
N GLN A 25 16.40 1.92 -15.88
CA GLN A 25 16.79 3.27 -15.46
C GLN A 25 16.05 3.72 -14.18
N PHE A 26 14.92 3.06 -13.86
CA PHE A 26 14.07 3.37 -12.70
C PHE A 26 14.72 2.94 -11.38
N ILE A 27 15.41 1.79 -11.37
CA ILE A 27 16.03 1.20 -10.18
C ILE A 27 17.31 1.95 -9.77
N GLN A 28 18.04 2.52 -10.72
CA GLN A 28 19.28 3.26 -10.44
C GLN A 28 19.05 4.63 -9.79
N LYS A 29 17.84 5.19 -9.85
CA LYS A 29 17.52 6.49 -9.23
C LYS A 29 17.02 6.41 -7.80
N ILE A 30 16.69 5.22 -7.27
CA ILE A 30 16.13 5.14 -5.90
C ILE A 30 17.14 5.52 -4.80
N PRO A 31 18.45 5.26 -4.93
CA PRO A 31 19.44 5.80 -4.00
C PRO A 31 19.59 7.33 -4.09
N GLU A 32 19.33 7.94 -5.24
CA GLU A 32 19.35 9.41 -5.44
C GLU A 32 18.03 10.07 -5.01
N LEU A 33 16.91 9.32 -5.03
CA LEU A 33 15.57 9.73 -4.58
C LEU A 33 15.42 9.78 -3.05
N ALA A 34 16.40 9.27 -2.29
CA ALA A 34 16.47 9.50 -0.85
C ALA A 34 16.78 10.98 -0.51
N GLY A 35 17.20 11.78 -1.49
CA GLY A 35 17.46 13.21 -1.34
C GLY A 35 16.26 14.13 -1.62
N ASP A 36 15.23 13.66 -2.35
CA ASP A 36 14.02 14.45 -2.63
C ASP A 36 12.76 13.57 -2.79
N PRO A 37 11.92 13.46 -1.75
CA PRO A 37 10.72 12.62 -1.75
C PRO A 37 9.61 13.08 -2.70
N LEU A 38 9.64 14.32 -3.21
CA LEU A 38 8.63 14.84 -4.16
C LEU A 38 8.71 14.16 -5.55
N VAL A 39 9.92 13.77 -5.98
CA VAL A 39 10.14 13.21 -7.32
C VAL A 39 9.65 11.77 -7.44
N ALA A 40 9.61 11.00 -6.33
CA ALA A 40 9.09 9.64 -6.34
C ALA A 40 7.57 9.59 -6.58
N SER A 41 6.85 10.66 -6.23
CA SER A 41 5.39 10.71 -6.27
C SER A 41 4.82 10.95 -7.68
N GLU A 42 5.36 11.94 -8.39
CA GLU A 42 4.93 12.31 -9.75
C GLU A 42 5.20 11.22 -10.79
N LEU A 43 6.14 10.31 -10.52
CA LEU A 43 6.55 9.24 -11.44
C LEU A 43 5.69 7.96 -11.33
N LEU A 44 4.78 7.86 -10.35
CA LEU A 44 4.08 6.61 -10.00
C LEU A 44 2.56 6.65 -10.24
N THR A 45 2.03 7.76 -10.73
CA THR A 45 0.59 8.03 -10.81
C THR A 45 -0.10 7.41 -12.03
N ASP A 46 0.64 7.00 -13.07
CA ASP A 46 0.06 6.67 -14.38
C ASP A 46 0.29 5.22 -14.86
N SER A 47 0.71 4.31 -13.98
CA SER A 47 0.90 2.91 -14.38
C SER A 47 -0.44 2.19 -14.55
N PRO A 48 -0.71 1.51 -15.70
CA PRO A 48 -1.91 0.71 -15.88
C PRO A 48 -2.11 -0.36 -14.80
N SER A 49 -1.02 -0.97 -14.31
CA SER A 49 -1.11 -1.99 -13.25
C SER A 49 -1.55 -1.42 -11.90
N VAL A 50 -1.14 -0.19 -11.58
CA VAL A 50 -1.59 0.54 -10.38
C VAL A 50 -3.08 0.88 -10.49
N ALA A 51 -3.52 1.36 -11.67
CA ALA A 51 -4.92 1.67 -11.93
C ALA A 51 -5.82 0.41 -11.86
N ILE A 52 -5.40 -0.70 -12.48
CA ILE A 52 -6.11 -1.98 -12.41
C ILE A 52 -6.25 -2.41 -10.95
N PHE A 53 -5.14 -2.50 -10.20
CA PHE A 53 -5.17 -2.88 -8.79
C PHE A 53 -6.14 -2.00 -7.98
N SER A 54 -6.04 -0.68 -8.16
CA SER A 54 -6.86 0.29 -7.44
C SER A 54 -8.35 0.15 -7.76
N SER A 55 -8.70 -0.04 -9.03
CA SER A 55 -10.09 -0.25 -9.47
C SER A 55 -10.66 -1.58 -8.96
N THR A 56 -9.89 -2.67 -9.02
CA THR A 56 -10.30 -3.98 -8.52
C THR A 56 -10.57 -3.93 -7.02
N LEU A 57 -9.67 -3.32 -6.23
CA LEU A 57 -9.86 -3.22 -4.78
C LEU A 57 -11.08 -2.36 -4.42
N GLN A 58 -11.31 -1.26 -5.15
CA GLN A 58 -12.50 -0.42 -4.96
C GLN A 58 -13.79 -1.20 -5.24
N GLU A 59 -13.81 -2.01 -6.29
CA GLU A 59 -14.96 -2.86 -6.63
C GLU A 59 -15.22 -3.93 -5.56
N GLU A 60 -14.17 -4.59 -5.08
CA GLU A 60 -14.28 -5.58 -3.99
C GLU A 60 -14.82 -4.97 -2.70
N VAL A 61 -14.36 -3.77 -2.33
CA VAL A 61 -14.88 -3.09 -1.13
C VAL A 61 -16.33 -2.67 -1.34
N ARG A 62 -16.67 -2.13 -2.52
CA ARG A 62 -18.04 -1.69 -2.85
C ARG A 62 -19.05 -2.83 -2.85
N SER A 63 -18.64 -4.01 -3.31
CA SER A 63 -19.51 -5.19 -3.41
C SER A 63 -19.65 -5.96 -2.08
N SER A 64 -18.84 -5.67 -1.07
CA SER A 64 -18.84 -6.36 0.22
C SER A 64 -19.23 -5.43 1.36
N GLU A 65 -20.37 -5.72 2.01
CA GLU A 65 -20.85 -4.99 3.20
C GLU A 65 -19.79 -4.95 4.30
N PHE A 66 -19.17 -6.09 4.61
CA PHE A 66 -18.15 -6.18 5.64
C PHE A 66 -16.90 -5.36 5.31
N LEU A 67 -16.41 -5.40 4.06
CA LEU A 67 -15.27 -4.58 3.68
C LEU A 67 -15.63 -3.09 3.71
N SER A 68 -16.84 -2.73 3.29
CA SER A 68 -17.33 -1.35 3.38
C SER A 68 -17.35 -0.87 4.84
N GLU A 69 -17.84 -1.68 5.77
CA GLU A 69 -17.80 -1.38 7.22
C GLU A 69 -16.35 -1.25 7.72
N LEU A 70 -15.45 -2.13 7.28
CA LEU A 70 -14.04 -2.08 7.67
C LEU A 70 -13.36 -0.76 7.25
N PHE A 71 -13.74 -0.19 6.11
CA PHE A 71 -13.25 1.09 5.62
C PHE A 71 -14.09 2.30 6.06
N ASP A 72 -15.16 2.12 6.85
CA ASP A 72 -16.00 3.21 7.31
C ASP A 72 -15.39 3.93 8.52
N PHE A 73 -14.65 5.00 8.24
CA PHE A 73 -14.11 5.94 9.23
C PHE A 73 -14.88 7.26 9.26
N SER A 74 -16.12 7.30 8.73
CA SER A 74 -16.92 8.53 8.67
C SER A 74 -17.22 9.14 10.04
N HIS A 75 -17.20 8.32 11.08
CA HIS A 75 -17.41 8.71 12.48
C HIS A 75 -16.14 9.22 13.17
N VAL A 76 -14.97 9.12 12.54
CA VAL A 76 -13.68 9.51 13.10
C VAL A 76 -13.20 10.82 12.49
N SER A 77 -12.78 11.76 13.32
CA SER A 77 -12.15 12.99 12.84
C SER A 77 -10.77 12.71 12.22
N SER A 78 -10.37 13.50 11.23
CA SER A 78 -9.04 13.34 10.60
C SER A 78 -7.89 13.51 11.58
N GLU A 79 -8.07 14.30 12.64
CA GLU A 79 -7.06 14.43 13.71
C GLU A 79 -6.95 13.14 14.55
N GLU A 80 -8.07 12.52 14.90
CA GLU A 80 -8.04 11.24 15.61
C GLU A 80 -7.45 10.15 14.72
N PHE A 81 -7.86 10.08 13.46
CA PHE A 81 -7.33 9.14 12.48
C PHE A 81 -5.81 9.32 12.31
N SER A 82 -5.33 10.54 12.11
CA SER A 82 -3.91 10.83 11.94
C SER A 82 -3.09 10.45 13.18
N ARG A 83 -3.62 10.72 14.38
CA ARG A 83 -2.99 10.32 15.65
C ARG A 83 -2.87 8.81 15.79
N LYS A 84 -3.88 8.04 15.38
CA LYS A 84 -3.83 6.57 15.37
C LYS A 84 -2.81 6.07 14.35
N MET A 85 -2.85 6.60 13.13
CA MET A 85 -1.90 6.25 12.07
C MET A 85 -0.44 6.54 12.47
N TYR A 86 -0.17 7.66 13.14
CA TYR A 86 1.16 7.98 13.66
C TYR A 86 1.68 6.86 14.57
N ARG A 87 0.84 6.39 15.51
CA ARG A 87 1.22 5.33 16.46
C ARG A 87 1.55 4.03 15.73
N TYR A 88 0.76 3.65 14.72
CA TYR A 88 1.00 2.42 13.95
C TYR A 88 2.26 2.51 13.09
N MET A 89 2.46 3.64 12.40
CA MET A 89 3.67 3.88 11.60
C MET A 89 4.91 3.90 12.50
N PHE A 90 4.87 4.63 13.62
CA PHE A 90 5.98 4.71 14.57
C PHE A 90 6.32 3.34 15.18
N SER A 91 5.30 2.55 15.56
CA SER A 91 5.49 1.17 16.02
C SER A 91 6.15 0.29 14.97
N THR A 92 5.74 0.43 13.70
CA THR A 92 6.35 -0.27 12.56
C THR A 92 7.80 0.15 12.39
N TYR A 93 8.10 1.46 12.42
CA TYR A 93 9.45 1.99 12.30
C TYR A 93 10.37 1.46 13.40
N LYS A 94 9.87 1.44 14.64
CA LYS A 94 10.57 0.86 15.80
C LYS A 94 10.84 -0.64 15.60
N LYS A 95 9.84 -1.41 15.17
CA LYS A 95 9.94 -2.86 14.94
C LYS A 95 11.03 -3.20 13.91
N TYR A 96 11.12 -2.41 12.84
CA TYR A 96 12.07 -2.63 11.75
C TYR A 96 13.37 -1.80 11.86
N LYS A 97 13.56 -1.09 12.98
CA LYS A 97 14.77 -0.31 13.31
C LYS A 97 15.11 0.83 12.33
N VAL A 98 14.08 1.46 11.75
CA VAL A 98 14.21 2.57 10.79
C VAL A 98 13.94 3.94 11.45
N LEU A 99 14.31 4.10 12.72
CA LEU A 99 13.95 5.28 13.53
C LEU A 99 14.60 6.58 13.07
N ARG A 100 15.67 6.53 12.26
CA ARG A 100 16.28 7.73 11.66
C ARG A 100 15.33 8.45 10.68
N ASP A 101 14.34 7.72 10.16
CA ASP A 101 13.43 8.15 9.10
C ASP A 101 12.07 8.62 9.65
N VAL A 102 11.94 8.78 10.97
CA VAL A 102 10.71 9.29 11.64
C VAL A 102 10.19 10.62 11.08
N PRO A 103 11.01 11.58 10.60
CA PRO A 103 10.48 12.80 9.96
C PRO A 103 9.52 12.53 8.79
N TYR A 104 9.65 11.41 8.07
CA TYR A 104 8.72 11.04 7.01
C TYR A 104 7.33 10.65 7.54
N ILE A 105 7.27 10.07 8.75
CA ILE A 105 5.97 9.83 9.41
C ILE A 105 5.28 11.17 9.65
N GLN A 106 6.00 12.19 10.15
CA GLN A 106 5.39 13.48 10.42
C GLN A 106 4.84 14.13 9.14
N SER A 107 5.62 14.13 8.05
CA SER A 107 5.16 14.63 6.73
C SER A 107 3.90 13.91 6.24
N CYS A 108 3.84 12.58 6.44
CA CYS A 108 2.65 11.80 6.14
C CYS A 108 1.44 12.22 6.99
N ILE A 109 1.62 12.39 8.30
CA ILE A 109 0.55 12.80 9.22
C ILE A 109 0.04 14.20 8.91
N ASP A 110 0.94 15.13 8.59
CA ASP A 110 0.58 16.48 8.17
C ASP A 110 -0.30 16.45 6.91
N SER A 111 -0.04 15.51 6.00
CA SER A 111 -0.87 15.29 4.80
C SER A 111 -2.27 14.76 5.15
N ILE A 112 -2.38 13.81 6.08
CA ILE A 112 -3.70 13.30 6.54
C ILE A 112 -4.52 14.45 7.17
N SER A 113 -3.89 15.24 8.02
CA SER A 113 -4.57 16.30 8.78
C SER A 113 -4.92 17.53 7.95
N SER A 114 -4.21 17.79 6.85
CA SER A 114 -4.41 19.01 6.04
C SER A 114 -5.47 18.85 4.93
N TYR A 115 -5.61 17.66 4.34
CA TYR A 115 -6.33 17.52 3.06
C TYR A 115 -7.77 17.03 3.17
N HIS A 116 -8.21 16.48 4.31
CA HIS A 116 -9.58 15.97 4.44
C HIS A 116 -10.22 16.30 5.78
N LYS A 117 -11.41 16.91 5.77
CA LYS A 117 -12.26 17.07 6.97
C LYS A 117 -13.12 15.84 7.26
N THR A 118 -13.37 15.02 6.24
CA THR A 118 -14.18 13.79 6.34
C THR A 118 -13.52 12.68 5.53
N ILE A 119 -13.38 11.52 6.15
CA ILE A 119 -12.79 10.33 5.53
C ILE A 119 -13.94 9.48 5.00
N THR A 120 -14.12 9.47 3.68
CA THR A 120 -15.14 8.63 3.02
C THR A 120 -14.56 7.28 2.63
N ILE A 121 -15.40 6.25 2.54
CA ILE A 121 -14.99 4.90 2.13
C ILE A 121 -14.27 4.94 0.77
N PRO A 122 -14.81 5.52 -0.32
CA PRO A 122 -14.16 5.48 -1.64
C PRO A 122 -12.77 6.14 -1.61
N PHE A 123 -12.65 7.25 -0.88
CA PHE A 123 -11.39 7.95 -0.73
C PHE A 123 -10.36 7.11 0.03
N LEU A 124 -10.73 6.56 1.20
CA LEU A 124 -9.79 5.79 2.02
C LEU A 124 -9.34 4.51 1.30
N VAL A 125 -10.25 3.82 0.62
CA VAL A 125 -9.91 2.64 -0.18
C VAL A 125 -8.92 3.01 -1.28
N LYS A 126 -9.13 4.13 -1.99
CA LYS A 126 -8.20 4.63 -3.01
C LYS A 126 -6.82 4.93 -2.43
N VAL A 127 -6.75 5.60 -1.28
CA VAL A 127 -5.48 5.89 -0.57
C VAL A 127 -4.72 4.60 -0.28
N PHE A 128 -5.38 3.61 0.32
CA PHE A 128 -4.75 2.32 0.64
C PHE A 128 -4.35 1.56 -0.62
N ALA A 129 -5.22 1.51 -1.64
CA ALA A 129 -4.94 0.82 -2.88
C ALA A 129 -3.73 1.41 -3.60
N ASN A 130 -3.66 2.75 -3.72
CA ASN A 130 -2.55 3.46 -4.34
C ASN A 130 -1.26 3.21 -3.55
N SER A 131 -1.31 3.23 -2.23
CA SER A 131 -0.14 2.98 -1.39
C SER A 131 0.45 1.59 -1.61
N VAL A 132 -0.40 0.56 -1.58
CA VAL A 132 0.03 -0.83 -1.73
C VAL A 132 0.54 -1.12 -3.15
N SER A 133 -0.23 -0.70 -4.15
CA SER A 133 0.10 -0.95 -5.55
C SER A 133 1.37 -0.22 -5.99
N LYS A 134 1.58 1.03 -5.58
CA LYS A 134 2.80 1.79 -5.92
C LYS A 134 4.05 1.16 -5.32
N VAL A 135 4.01 0.70 -4.06
CA VAL A 135 5.14 -0.03 -3.46
C VAL A 135 5.42 -1.31 -4.22
N ALA A 136 4.39 -2.11 -4.51
CA ALA A 136 4.54 -3.36 -5.25
C ALA A 136 5.05 -3.13 -6.69
N PHE A 137 4.65 -2.04 -7.34
CA PHE A 137 5.11 -1.65 -8.67
C PHE A 137 6.59 -1.23 -8.67
N VAL A 138 7.00 -0.38 -7.72
CA VAL A 138 8.40 0.07 -7.59
C VAL A 138 9.34 -1.09 -7.32
N GLU A 139 8.90 -2.07 -6.53
CA GLU A 139 9.67 -3.29 -6.26
C GLU A 139 9.58 -4.34 -7.40
N GLY A 140 8.93 -3.99 -8.53
CA GLY A 140 8.87 -4.83 -9.72
C GLY A 140 7.97 -6.07 -9.59
N ILE A 141 7.12 -6.11 -8.57
CA ILE A 141 6.23 -7.24 -8.27
C ILE A 141 4.90 -7.08 -8.99
N LEU A 142 4.38 -5.85 -9.04
CA LEU A 142 3.10 -5.54 -9.69
C LEU A 142 3.30 -5.25 -11.17
N ASN A 143 2.53 -5.92 -12.02
CA ASN A 143 2.44 -5.68 -13.46
C ASN A 143 1.00 -5.89 -13.96
N GLU A 144 0.73 -5.62 -15.23
CA GLU A 144 -0.63 -5.71 -15.79
C GLU A 144 -1.20 -7.14 -15.74
N GLU A 145 -0.35 -8.16 -15.85
CA GLU A 145 -0.78 -9.57 -15.86
C GLU A 145 -1.25 -10.05 -14.47
N ASN A 146 -0.74 -9.44 -13.39
CA ASN A 146 -1.04 -9.89 -12.03
C ASN A 146 -1.80 -8.86 -11.17
N ALA A 147 -2.00 -7.63 -11.64
CA ALA A 147 -2.56 -6.54 -10.85
C ALA A 147 -3.91 -6.87 -10.22
N GLU A 148 -4.84 -7.40 -11.01
CA GLU A 148 -6.17 -7.82 -10.54
C GLU A 148 -6.04 -8.90 -9.46
N SER A 149 -5.30 -9.97 -9.74
CA SER A 149 -5.13 -11.08 -8.79
C SER A 149 -4.47 -10.63 -7.48
N MET A 150 -3.52 -9.70 -7.53
CA MET A 150 -2.88 -9.16 -6.33
C MET A 150 -3.84 -8.29 -5.52
N ALA A 151 -4.72 -7.53 -6.17
CA ALA A 151 -5.76 -6.75 -5.50
C ALA A 151 -6.77 -7.66 -4.79
N LEU A 152 -7.21 -8.74 -5.43
CA LEU A 152 -8.09 -9.74 -4.82
C LEU A 152 -7.43 -10.42 -3.62
N ILE A 153 -6.16 -10.81 -3.74
CA ILE A 153 -5.38 -11.35 -2.61
C ILE A 153 -5.33 -10.34 -1.45
N PHE A 154 -5.15 -9.06 -1.74
CA PHE A 154 -5.11 -8.04 -0.71
C PHE A 154 -6.48 -7.85 -0.04
N ALA A 155 -7.57 -7.83 -0.81
CA ALA A 155 -8.94 -7.78 -0.30
C ALA A 155 -9.25 -8.97 0.63
N ASP A 156 -8.84 -10.19 0.24
CA ASP A 156 -9.01 -11.39 1.05
C ASP A 156 -8.25 -11.30 2.38
N ILE A 157 -7.01 -10.81 2.35
CA ILE A 157 -6.21 -10.60 3.57
C ILE A 157 -6.90 -9.56 4.47
N ILE A 158 -7.38 -8.44 3.91
CA ILE A 158 -8.11 -7.41 4.67
C ILE A 158 -9.33 -8.03 5.34
N ARG A 159 -10.12 -8.81 4.59
CA ARG A 159 -11.31 -9.49 5.11
C ARG A 159 -10.96 -10.43 6.26
N GLU A 160 -9.97 -11.29 6.08
CA GLU A 160 -9.54 -12.25 7.09
C GLU A 160 -9.09 -11.54 8.38
N LYS A 161 -8.27 -10.49 8.28
CA LYS A 161 -7.81 -9.74 9.46
C LYS A 161 -8.94 -8.94 10.09
N GLY A 162 -9.81 -8.35 9.27
CA GLY A 162 -11.03 -7.69 9.69
C GLY A 162 -11.89 -8.58 10.56
N GLU A 163 -12.31 -9.73 10.04
CA GLU A 163 -13.17 -10.68 10.74
C GLU A 163 -12.54 -11.15 12.05
N ARG A 164 -11.23 -11.42 12.02
CA ARG A 164 -10.48 -11.83 13.20
C ARG A 164 -10.56 -10.78 14.31
N PHE A 165 -10.34 -9.51 14.02
CA PHE A 165 -10.37 -8.44 15.02
C PHE A 165 -11.80 -8.03 15.41
N PHE A 166 -12.73 -8.02 14.46
CA PHE A 166 -14.13 -7.73 14.73
C PHE A 166 -14.70 -8.67 15.81
N ARG A 167 -14.39 -9.98 15.72
CA ARG A 167 -14.81 -10.98 16.72
C ARG A 167 -14.22 -10.77 18.11
N THR A 168 -13.17 -9.96 18.26
CA THR A 168 -12.58 -9.66 19.58
C THR A 168 -13.31 -8.53 20.31
N GLY A 169 -14.20 -7.79 19.65
CA GLY A 169 -14.87 -6.61 20.23
C GLY A 169 -13.93 -5.43 20.48
N ASP A 170 -12.76 -5.42 19.83
CA ASP A 170 -11.75 -4.38 19.99
C ASP A 170 -12.23 -3.07 19.32
N PRO A 171 -12.30 -1.94 20.03
CA PRO A 171 -12.75 -0.68 19.43
C PRO A 171 -11.79 -0.14 18.35
N GLU A 172 -10.56 -0.64 18.26
CA GLU A 172 -9.59 -0.29 17.21
C GLU A 172 -9.47 -1.35 16.10
N TRP A 173 -10.46 -2.24 15.98
CA TRP A 173 -10.37 -3.39 15.09
C TRP A 173 -10.08 -3.02 13.62
N GLN A 174 -10.70 -1.95 13.09
CA GLN A 174 -10.50 -1.50 11.71
C GLN A 174 -9.03 -1.11 11.45
N TYR A 175 -8.45 -0.31 12.36
CA TYR A 175 -7.04 0.09 12.26
C TYR A 175 -6.09 -1.11 12.34
N LYS A 176 -6.33 -2.02 13.28
CA LYS A 176 -5.51 -3.23 13.47
C LYS A 176 -5.62 -4.17 12.28
N ALA A 177 -6.81 -4.31 11.71
CA ALA A 177 -7.04 -5.09 10.51
C ALA A 177 -6.24 -4.54 9.32
N MET A 178 -6.33 -3.24 9.04
CA MET A 178 -5.57 -2.60 7.95
C MET A 178 -4.05 -2.72 8.16
N GLN A 179 -3.56 -2.50 9.38
CA GLN A 179 -2.13 -2.63 9.69
C GLN A 179 -1.64 -4.07 9.49
N GLN A 180 -2.38 -5.07 9.99
CA GLN A 180 -1.99 -6.47 9.82
C GLN A 180 -2.13 -6.95 8.39
N ALA A 181 -3.12 -6.45 7.65
CA ALA A 181 -3.28 -6.77 6.24
C ALA A 181 -2.10 -6.27 5.42
N TRP A 182 -1.66 -5.02 5.65
CA TRP A 182 -0.43 -4.49 5.05
C TRP A 182 0.79 -5.34 5.39
N GLN A 183 0.97 -5.70 6.66
CA GLN A 183 2.12 -6.52 7.08
C GLN A 183 2.10 -7.91 6.44
N GLU A 184 0.94 -8.56 6.38
CA GLU A 184 0.81 -9.90 5.80
C GLU A 184 1.01 -9.90 4.29
N PHE A 185 0.40 -8.94 3.60
CA PHE A 185 0.64 -8.72 2.18
C PHE A 185 2.12 -8.48 1.90
N SER A 186 2.75 -7.61 2.69
CA SER A 186 4.17 -7.31 2.55
C SER A 186 5.05 -8.53 2.81
N MET A 187 4.73 -9.36 3.80
CA MET A 187 5.44 -10.63 4.04
C MET A 187 5.29 -11.58 2.86
N ARG A 188 4.06 -11.74 2.37
CA ARG A 188 3.72 -12.66 1.28
C ARG A 188 4.45 -12.33 -0.02
N PHE A 189 4.61 -11.04 -0.31
CA PHE A 189 5.29 -10.55 -1.51
C PHE A 189 6.71 -10.03 -1.25
N GLN A 190 7.29 -10.29 -0.08
CA GLN A 190 8.66 -9.89 0.27
C GLN A 190 8.91 -8.36 0.19
N LEU A 191 7.88 -7.54 0.39
CA LEU A 191 7.93 -6.07 0.45
C LEU A 191 8.36 -5.55 1.83
N ILE A 192 9.20 -6.30 2.56
CA ILE A 192 9.64 -5.96 3.92
C ILE A 192 11.15 -5.70 3.91
N SER A 193 11.48 -4.45 3.61
CA SER A 193 12.81 -3.87 3.79
C SER A 193 12.69 -2.47 4.40
N GLU A 194 13.79 -1.94 4.92
CA GLU A 194 13.84 -0.55 5.41
C GLU A 194 13.37 0.44 4.33
N LYS A 195 13.84 0.24 3.09
CA LYS A 195 13.43 1.02 1.92
C LYS A 195 11.93 0.90 1.65
N CYS A 196 11.36 -0.30 1.67
CA CYS A 196 9.92 -0.50 1.42
C CYS A 196 9.06 0.18 2.49
N ILE A 197 9.50 0.20 3.75
CA ILE A 197 8.76 0.83 4.85
C ILE A 197 8.74 2.35 4.71
N VAL A 198 9.89 2.93 4.35
CA VAL A 198 9.99 4.37 4.09
C VAL A 198 9.17 4.73 2.85
N LEU A 199 9.32 3.98 1.76
CA LEU A 199 8.55 4.18 0.54
C LEU A 199 7.04 4.10 0.80
N ALA A 200 6.57 3.08 1.52
CA ALA A 200 5.16 2.92 1.89
C ALA A 200 4.62 4.13 2.65
N THR A 201 5.43 4.72 3.54
CA THR A 201 5.05 5.90 4.32
C THR A 201 4.92 7.14 3.43
N LEU A 202 5.86 7.32 2.50
CA LEU A 202 5.84 8.43 1.54
C LEU A 202 4.64 8.34 0.60
N VAL A 203 4.45 7.19 -0.06
CA VAL A 203 3.33 7.01 -1.00
C VAL A 203 1.98 7.06 -0.30
N PHE A 204 1.90 6.61 0.96
CA PHE A 204 0.68 6.75 1.75
C PHE A 204 0.38 8.22 1.99
N GLY A 205 1.34 9.00 2.49
CA GLY A 205 1.16 10.44 2.71
C GLY A 205 0.77 11.20 1.44
N ASP A 206 1.37 10.87 0.30
CA ASP A 206 1.06 11.52 -0.98
C ASP A 206 -0.29 11.13 -1.55
N ALA A 207 -0.75 9.89 -1.33
CA ALA A 207 -2.08 9.48 -1.78
C ALA A 207 -3.21 10.32 -1.14
N TRP A 208 -2.97 10.94 0.03
CA TRP A 208 -3.90 11.91 0.63
C TRP A 208 -3.94 13.25 -0.11
N LYS A 209 -2.88 13.62 -0.83
CA LYS A 209 -2.79 14.89 -1.58
C LYS A 209 -3.44 14.80 -2.96
N GLU A 210 -3.35 13.63 -3.61
CA GLU A 210 -3.81 13.40 -4.99
C GLU A 210 -5.31 13.64 -5.21
N HIS A 211 -6.13 13.60 -4.15
CA HIS A 211 -7.57 13.81 -4.27
C HIS A 211 -7.95 15.30 -4.41
N ASP A 212 -7.13 16.22 -3.89
CA ASP A 212 -7.43 17.66 -3.93
C ASP A 212 -7.07 18.30 -5.28
N SER A 213 -6.13 17.73 -6.03
CA SER A 213 -5.80 18.18 -7.39
C SER A 213 -6.96 18.00 -8.40
N SER A 214 -7.94 17.13 -8.10
CA SER A 214 -9.13 16.94 -8.93
C SER A 214 -10.29 17.89 -8.62
N SER A 215 -10.24 18.63 -7.50
CA SER A 215 -11.30 19.60 -7.11
C SER A 215 -10.97 21.04 -7.52
N ALA A 216 -9.71 21.33 -7.89
CA ALA A 216 -9.26 22.66 -8.33
C ALA A 216 -9.51 22.98 -9.83
N GLY A 217 -10.19 22.09 -10.57
CA GLY A 217 -10.38 22.17 -12.03
C GLY A 217 -11.73 22.72 -12.51
N PHE A 218 -12.58 23.26 -11.63
CA PHE A 218 -13.82 23.92 -12.02
C PHE A 218 -14.06 25.18 -11.18
N SER A 219 -13.52 26.30 -11.64
CA SER A 219 -13.98 27.65 -11.30
C SER A 219 -13.79 28.56 -12.50
#